data_AF-A0A1G2YGP2-F1
#
_entry.id   AF-A0A1G2YGP2-F1
#
_cell.length_a   1.000
_cell.length_b   1.000
_cell.length_c   1.000
_cell.angle_alpha   90.00
_cell.angle_beta   90.00
_cell.angle_gamma   90.00
#
_symmetry.space_group_name_H-M   'P 1'
#
loop_
_entity.id
_entity.type
_entity.pdbx_description
1 polymer ?
#
loop_
_entity_poly.entity_id
_entity_poly.type
_entity_poly.pdbx_seq_one_letter_code
_entity_poly.pdbx_strand_id
1 'polypeptide(L)'
;MKKLVLLLLCFSIMAGIFGCQKKLVDEKTRSENLRSEKKTKVIVDGNGIFPKELAGLWIGDAQGWRIRFTQTGDINSVVLPLGKVTISPGETKNIELYNGGKGIFKAGEWTTEYSYKLNELAVEIVINYFKVQLGKSILEGSVKEYLIGKTELGGWVTSWASDPNYIVCTSEYKNYRLPIDFNQPPTKVIFTKIPNSE
;
A
#
# COMPACT_ATOMS: atom_id res chain seq x y z
N MET A 1 48.86 21.80 -36.19
CA MET A 1 49.53 21.33 -37.43
C MET A 1 49.44 19.81 -37.49
N LYS A 2 49.42 19.22 -38.72
CA LYS A 2 50.02 17.93 -39.17
C LYS A 2 50.46 16.96 -38.04
N LYS A 3 50.07 15.67 -37.94
CA LYS A 3 49.64 14.59 -38.88
C LYS A 3 48.56 13.71 -38.18
N LEU A 4 47.64 12.93 -38.77
CA LEU A 4 47.18 12.59 -40.14
C LEU A 4 48.06 11.71 -41.07
N VAL A 5 47.47 10.63 -41.62
CA VAL A 5 48.04 9.61 -42.56
C VAL A 5 49.02 8.63 -41.87
N LEU A 6 49.03 7.30 -42.05
CA LEU A 6 48.61 6.32 -43.11
C LEU A 6 47.79 5.17 -42.42
N LEU A 7 46.78 4.45 -42.96
CA LEU A 7 46.59 3.73 -44.24
C LEU A 7 47.61 2.56 -44.42
N LEU A 8 47.31 1.36 -44.94
CA LEU A 8 46.04 0.63 -45.15
C LEU A 8 46.11 -0.68 -44.29
N LEU A 9 45.73 -1.93 -44.62
CA LEU A 9 45.02 -2.58 -45.75
C LEU A 9 44.45 -3.95 -45.30
N CYS A 10 43.15 -4.20 -45.48
CA CYS A 10 42.58 -5.52 -45.82
C CYS A 10 41.14 -5.34 -46.34
N PHE A 11 40.78 -5.87 -47.50
CA PHE A 11 39.62 -5.38 -48.28
C PHE A 11 38.72 -6.52 -48.82
N SER A 12 37.43 -6.47 -48.45
CA SER A 12 36.27 -7.03 -49.18
C SER A 12 36.04 -8.56 -49.26
N ILE A 13 34.86 -8.90 -49.81
CA ILE A 13 34.30 -10.23 -50.19
C ILE A 13 33.69 -11.02 -49.01
N MET A 14 32.41 -11.42 -48.98
CA MET A 14 31.18 -11.05 -49.74
C MET A 14 29.96 -11.37 -48.81
N ALA A 15 28.90 -10.55 -48.72
CA ALA A 15 27.68 -10.50 -49.56
C ALA A 15 26.73 -11.72 -49.44
N GLY A 16 25.44 -11.46 -49.15
CA GLY A 16 24.40 -12.45 -48.83
C GLY A 16 24.26 -12.70 -47.31
N ILE A 17 23.10 -13.02 -46.73
CA ILE A 17 21.76 -13.36 -47.26
C ILE A 17 20.66 -12.59 -46.47
N PHE A 18 19.48 -12.44 -47.08
CA PHE A 18 18.25 -11.84 -46.54
C PHE A 18 17.95 -12.08 -45.04
N GLY A 19 17.50 -11.04 -44.34
CA GLY A 19 17.16 -11.10 -42.90
C GLY A 19 16.21 -10.01 -42.39
N CYS A 20 15.24 -9.56 -43.19
CA CYS A 20 14.31 -8.48 -42.79
C CYS A 20 13.23 -8.96 -41.81
N GLN A 21 13.60 -9.21 -40.55
CA GLN A 21 12.62 -9.48 -39.49
C GLN A 21 12.10 -8.18 -38.86
N LYS A 22 11.06 -7.63 -39.51
CA LYS A 22 10.13 -6.68 -38.88
C LYS A 22 9.45 -7.39 -37.72
N LYS A 23 10.00 -7.28 -36.50
CA LYS A 23 9.35 -7.80 -35.28
C LYS A 23 7.98 -7.12 -35.12
N LEU A 24 6.93 -7.87 -35.46
CA LEU A 24 5.59 -7.60 -34.93
C LEU A 24 5.70 -7.75 -33.42
N VAL A 25 5.55 -6.64 -32.70
CA VAL A 25 5.38 -6.66 -31.25
C VAL A 25 3.98 -7.20 -31.00
N ASP A 26 3.90 -8.40 -30.44
CA ASP A 26 2.62 -9.05 -30.16
C ASP A 26 1.80 -8.17 -29.21
N GLU A 27 0.73 -7.57 -29.75
CA GLU A 27 -0.10 -6.61 -29.03
C GLU A 27 -0.79 -7.27 -27.82
N LYS A 28 -0.92 -8.61 -27.87
CA LYS A 28 -1.40 -9.47 -26.78
C LYS A 28 -0.51 -9.42 -25.54
N THR A 29 0.82 -9.41 -25.69
CA THR A 29 1.78 -9.37 -24.56
C THR A 29 1.77 -8.03 -23.81
N ARG A 30 1.24 -6.97 -24.44
CA ARG A 30 1.04 -5.66 -23.79
C ARG A 30 -0.13 -5.65 -22.81
N SER A 31 -1.11 -6.53 -22.99
CA SER A 31 -2.27 -6.64 -22.09
C SER A 31 -1.89 -7.25 -20.73
N GLU A 32 -1.10 -8.31 -20.74
CA GLU A 32 -0.74 -9.05 -19.52
C GLU A 32 0.27 -8.28 -18.65
N ASN A 33 1.24 -7.58 -19.25
CA ASN A 33 2.17 -6.70 -18.51
C ASN A 33 1.53 -5.38 -18.01
N LEU A 34 0.27 -5.09 -18.35
CA LEU A 34 -0.47 -3.94 -17.80
C LEU A 34 -1.37 -4.30 -16.62
N ARG A 35 -1.49 -5.59 -16.26
CA ARG A 35 -1.85 -5.98 -14.90
C ARG A 35 -0.65 -5.79 -13.97
N SER A 36 -0.42 -4.52 -13.60
CA SER A 36 0.16 -4.23 -12.28
C SER A 36 -0.62 -5.05 -11.26
N GLU A 37 0.05 -5.97 -10.56
CA GLU A 37 -0.58 -6.88 -9.60
C GLU A 37 -1.44 -6.06 -8.64
N LYS A 38 -2.76 -6.27 -8.66
CA LYS A 38 -3.70 -5.40 -7.97
C LYS A 38 -3.48 -5.49 -6.46
N LYS A 39 -2.81 -4.49 -5.86
CA LYS A 39 -2.46 -4.45 -4.43
C LYS A 39 -3.65 -4.18 -3.50
N THR A 40 -4.86 -4.32 -4.01
CA THR A 40 -6.12 -4.28 -3.27
C THR A 40 -7.02 -5.43 -3.71
N LYS A 41 -7.50 -6.18 -2.73
CA LYS A 41 -8.49 -7.24 -2.91
C LYS A 41 -9.84 -6.71 -2.43
N VAL A 42 -10.85 -6.81 -3.29
CA VAL A 42 -12.23 -6.46 -2.93
C VAL A 42 -13.09 -7.71 -2.99
N ILE A 43 -13.88 -7.93 -1.93
CA ILE A 43 -14.80 -9.05 -1.76
C ILE A 43 -16.19 -8.46 -1.47
N VAL A 44 -17.22 -8.98 -2.12
CA VAL A 44 -18.62 -8.59 -1.87
C VAL A 44 -19.46 -9.86 -1.89
N ASP A 45 -20.37 -10.01 -0.92
CA ASP A 45 -21.24 -11.19 -0.87
C ASP A 45 -22.22 -11.27 -2.07
N GLY A 46 -22.65 -12.49 -2.40
CA GLY A 46 -23.63 -12.74 -3.46
C GLY A 46 -23.21 -12.39 -4.89
N ASN A 47 -21.91 -12.22 -5.17
CA ASN A 47 -21.38 -11.62 -6.41
C ASN A 47 -21.81 -10.15 -6.62
N GLY A 48 -22.06 -9.42 -5.53
CA GLY A 48 -22.44 -8.00 -5.58
C GLY A 48 -21.36 -7.08 -6.13
N ILE A 49 -21.76 -5.85 -6.44
CA ILE A 49 -20.85 -4.72 -6.70
C ILE A 49 -20.65 -3.98 -5.37
N PHE A 50 -19.47 -3.39 -5.13
CA PHE A 50 -19.24 -2.60 -3.92
C PHE A 50 -20.21 -1.39 -3.86
N PRO A 51 -20.82 -1.08 -2.70
CA PRO A 51 -21.78 0.02 -2.60
C PRO A 51 -21.12 1.39 -2.89
N LYS A 52 -21.66 2.12 -3.87
CA LYS A 52 -21.13 3.43 -4.29
C LYS A 52 -21.28 4.51 -3.21
N GLU A 53 -22.27 4.35 -2.36
CA GLU A 53 -22.52 5.11 -1.15
C GLU A 53 -21.37 4.99 -0.12
N LEU A 54 -20.55 3.94 -0.17
CA LEU A 54 -19.36 3.78 0.66
C LEU A 54 -18.08 4.37 0.02
N ALA A 55 -18.07 4.59 -1.29
CA ALA A 55 -16.95 5.21 -2.00
C ALA A 55 -16.77 6.69 -1.60
N GLY A 56 -15.55 7.10 -1.22
CA GLY A 56 -15.26 8.45 -0.73
C GLY A 56 -14.14 8.47 0.32
N LEU A 57 -13.97 9.62 0.98
CA LEU A 57 -13.08 9.78 2.14
C LEU A 57 -13.85 9.56 3.44
N TRP A 58 -13.30 8.73 4.31
CA TRP A 58 -13.77 8.50 5.67
C TRP A 58 -12.70 8.96 6.66
N ILE A 59 -13.12 9.57 7.76
CA ILE A 59 -12.24 10.02 8.85
C ILE A 59 -12.75 9.42 10.16
N GLY A 60 -11.86 8.74 10.88
CA GLY A 60 -12.13 8.20 12.22
C GLY A 60 -12.09 9.28 13.28
N ASP A 61 -13.02 9.22 14.24
CA ASP A 61 -13.06 10.05 15.45
C ASP A 61 -11.79 9.88 16.31
N ALA A 62 -11.26 8.66 16.37
CA ALA A 62 -10.13 8.28 17.19
C ALA A 62 -8.81 8.12 16.41
N GLN A 63 -7.71 8.48 17.09
CA GLN A 63 -6.31 8.21 16.73
C GLN A 63 -5.80 8.72 15.35
N GLY A 64 -6.63 9.43 14.58
CA GLY A 64 -6.22 10.09 13.34
C GLY A 64 -6.38 9.26 12.07
N TRP A 65 -7.11 8.14 12.15
CA TRP A 65 -7.47 7.30 11.00
C TRP A 65 -8.13 8.11 9.87
N ARG A 66 -7.68 7.88 8.64
CA ARG A 66 -8.40 8.30 7.42
C ARG A 66 -8.30 7.20 6.37
N ILE A 67 -9.37 6.91 5.63
CA ILE A 67 -9.40 5.87 4.60
C ILE A 67 -10.14 6.40 3.38
N ARG A 68 -9.60 6.19 2.17
CA ARG A 68 -10.26 6.57 0.91
C ARG A 68 -10.60 5.34 0.08
N PHE A 69 -11.88 5.01 -0.03
CA PHE A 69 -12.38 3.98 -0.95
C PHE A 69 -12.70 4.58 -2.32
N THR A 70 -12.46 3.82 -3.38
CA THR A 70 -12.91 4.10 -4.75
C THR A 70 -14.33 3.59 -4.99
N GLN A 71 -14.89 3.90 -6.17
CA GLN A 71 -16.17 3.36 -6.66
C GLN A 71 -16.22 1.83 -6.83
N THR A 72 -15.07 1.15 -6.77
CA THR A 72 -14.96 -0.32 -6.84
C THR A 72 -14.66 -0.97 -5.49
N GLY A 73 -14.66 -0.22 -4.40
CA GLY A 73 -14.30 -0.70 -3.06
C GLY A 73 -12.80 -0.75 -2.78
N ASP A 74 -11.96 -0.46 -3.78
CA ASP A 74 -10.52 -0.45 -3.60
C ASP A 74 -10.08 0.71 -2.70
N ILE A 75 -9.24 0.43 -1.71
CA ILE A 75 -8.64 1.46 -0.88
C ILE A 75 -7.53 2.14 -1.67
N ASN A 76 -7.73 3.41 -1.99
CA ASN A 76 -6.74 4.23 -2.69
C ASN A 76 -5.59 4.65 -1.77
N SER A 77 -5.91 5.03 -0.53
CA SER A 77 -4.95 5.50 0.48
C SER A 77 -5.53 5.43 1.89
N VAL A 78 -4.65 5.29 2.88
CA VAL A 78 -4.96 5.44 4.30
C VAL A 78 -4.00 6.42 4.97
N VAL A 79 -4.46 7.05 6.06
CA VAL A 79 -3.60 7.66 7.08
C VAL A 79 -3.60 6.73 8.28
N LEU A 80 -2.45 6.13 8.57
CA LEU A 80 -2.26 5.26 9.74
C LEU A 80 -2.15 6.09 11.03
N PRO A 81 -2.71 5.64 12.16
CA PRO A 81 -2.40 6.20 13.48
C PRO A 81 -0.90 6.18 13.79
N LEU A 82 -0.22 5.09 13.39
CA LEU A 82 1.23 4.95 13.47
C LEU A 82 1.93 6.00 12.60
N GLY A 83 2.40 7.07 13.23
CA GLY A 83 3.15 8.16 12.59
C GLY A 83 2.31 9.14 11.76
N LYS A 84 0.97 8.98 11.68
CA LYS A 84 0.06 9.82 10.87
C LYS A 84 0.45 9.88 9.39
N VAL A 85 0.93 8.75 8.86
CA VAL A 85 1.51 8.64 7.52
C VAL A 85 0.42 8.32 6.49
N THR A 86 0.27 9.18 5.47
CA THR A 86 -0.53 8.85 4.29
C THR A 86 0.22 7.86 3.41
N ILE A 87 -0.29 6.65 3.25
CA ILE A 87 0.30 5.59 2.42
C ILE A 87 -0.76 4.94 1.52
N SER A 88 -0.32 4.34 0.42
CA SER A 88 -1.14 3.65 -0.59
C SER A 88 -0.80 2.13 -0.61
N PRO A 89 -1.70 1.25 -1.10
CA PRO A 89 -1.44 -0.19 -1.16
C PRO A 89 -0.21 -0.51 -2.02
N GLY A 90 0.66 -1.40 -1.54
CA GLY A 90 1.96 -1.73 -2.16
C GLY A 90 3.00 -0.60 -2.23
N GLU A 91 2.70 0.62 -1.78
CA GLU A 91 3.66 1.75 -1.77
C GLU A 91 4.82 1.47 -0.82
N THR A 92 6.04 1.89 -1.19
CA THR A 92 7.14 2.08 -0.24
C THR A 92 7.41 3.57 -0.07
N LYS A 93 7.06 4.10 1.10
CA LYS A 93 7.16 5.53 1.43
C LYS A 93 8.32 5.79 2.38
N ASN A 94 9.16 6.76 2.04
CA ASN A 94 10.15 7.33 2.94
C ASN A 94 9.63 8.68 3.45
N ILE A 95 9.79 8.97 4.73
CA ILE A 95 9.37 10.23 5.36
C ILE A 95 10.44 10.77 6.31
N GLU A 96 10.45 12.08 6.46
CA GLU A 96 11.10 12.76 7.58
C GLU A 96 10.06 13.02 8.68
N LEU A 97 10.47 12.82 9.93
CA LEU A 97 9.64 13.02 11.11
C LEU A 97 9.97 14.38 11.73
N TYR A 98 8.96 15.02 12.33
CA TYR A 98 9.05 16.40 12.86
C TYR A 98 10.29 16.69 13.73
N ASN A 99 10.80 15.69 14.46
CA ASN A 99 12.01 15.80 15.30
C ASN A 99 13.32 15.38 14.57
N GLY A 100 13.41 15.55 13.25
CA GLY A 100 14.56 15.11 12.44
C GLY A 100 14.75 13.59 12.35
N GLY A 101 13.73 12.82 12.72
CA GLY A 101 13.71 11.36 12.59
C GLY A 101 13.45 10.91 11.16
N LYS A 102 13.63 9.63 10.87
CA LYS A 102 13.37 9.06 9.54
C LYS A 102 12.46 7.85 9.62
N GLY A 103 11.46 7.82 8.75
CA GLY A 103 10.51 6.72 8.62
C GLY A 103 10.59 6.06 7.25
N ILE A 104 10.51 4.74 7.22
CA ILE A 104 10.31 3.93 6.01
C ILE A 104 9.09 3.06 6.26
N PHE A 105 8.13 3.03 5.33
CA PHE A 105 6.91 2.23 5.42
C PHE A 105 6.70 1.51 4.10
N LYS A 106 6.43 0.21 4.12
CA LYS A 106 6.16 -0.64 2.96
C LYS A 106 4.82 -1.33 3.14
N ALA A 107 3.81 -0.85 2.41
CA ALA A 107 2.50 -1.48 2.38
C ALA A 107 2.54 -2.86 1.71
N GLY A 108 1.64 -3.73 2.14
CA GLY A 108 1.32 -4.99 1.48
C GLY A 108 0.15 -4.85 0.51
N GLU A 109 -0.50 -5.97 0.25
CA GLU A 109 -1.85 -6.01 -0.32
C GLU A 109 -2.87 -5.72 0.80
N TRP A 110 -3.91 -4.95 0.50
CA TRP A 110 -4.98 -4.62 1.46
C TRP A 110 -6.30 -5.25 1.03
N THR A 111 -7.09 -5.73 2.00
CA THR A 111 -8.40 -6.35 1.73
C THR A 111 -9.53 -5.39 2.11
N THR A 112 -10.59 -5.37 1.32
CA THR A 112 -11.88 -4.77 1.67
C THR A 112 -12.97 -5.78 1.37
N GLU A 113 -13.79 -6.08 2.37
CA GLU A 113 -14.91 -7.02 2.27
C GLU A 113 -16.19 -6.34 2.71
N TYR A 114 -17.27 -6.51 1.95
CA TYR A 114 -18.59 -5.98 2.29
C TYR A 114 -19.66 -7.06 2.22
N SER A 115 -20.50 -7.13 3.26
CA SER A 115 -21.68 -7.99 3.28
C SER A 115 -22.96 -7.18 3.28
N TYR A 116 -23.75 -7.30 2.20
CA TYR A 116 -25.13 -6.83 2.15
C TYR A 116 -26.02 -7.53 3.18
N LYS A 117 -25.76 -8.81 3.48
CA LYS A 117 -26.54 -9.58 4.46
C LYS A 117 -26.38 -9.04 5.89
N LEU A 118 -25.19 -8.56 6.26
CA LEU A 118 -24.88 -8.05 7.59
C LEU A 118 -24.94 -6.51 7.68
N ASN A 119 -24.92 -5.83 6.54
CA ASN A 119 -24.66 -4.39 6.39
C ASN A 119 -23.34 -4.00 7.10
N GLU A 120 -22.29 -4.75 6.77
CA GLU A 120 -21.00 -4.72 7.45
C GLU A 120 -19.85 -4.55 6.45
N LEU A 121 -18.94 -3.63 6.75
CA LEU A 121 -17.72 -3.35 6.01
C LEU A 121 -16.53 -3.77 6.87
N ALA A 122 -15.67 -4.61 6.31
CA ALA A 122 -14.44 -5.11 6.89
C ALA A 122 -13.24 -4.68 6.04
N VAL A 123 -12.15 -4.26 6.69
CA VAL A 123 -10.91 -3.82 6.05
C VAL A 123 -9.71 -4.45 6.76
N GLU A 124 -8.76 -4.95 5.96
CA GLU A 124 -7.43 -5.38 6.41
C GLU A 124 -6.39 -4.45 5.76
N ILE A 125 -5.67 -3.68 6.59
CA ILE A 125 -4.50 -2.90 6.17
C ILE A 125 -3.24 -3.64 6.58
N VAL A 126 -2.42 -4.03 5.61
CA VAL A 126 -1.15 -4.74 5.83
C VAL A 126 0.03 -3.80 5.62
N ILE A 127 0.91 -3.68 6.61
CA ILE A 127 2.21 -3.02 6.51
C ILE A 127 3.30 -4.10 6.68
N ASN A 128 3.79 -4.59 5.54
CA ASN A 128 4.76 -5.68 5.43
C ASN A 128 6.10 -5.36 6.13
N TYR A 129 6.50 -4.09 6.12
CA TYR A 129 7.65 -3.60 6.87
C TYR A 129 7.48 -2.13 7.19
N PHE A 130 7.89 -1.71 8.38
CA PHE A 130 8.18 -0.32 8.68
C PHE A 130 9.43 -0.19 9.55
N LYS A 131 10.08 0.97 9.48
CA LYS A 131 11.23 1.38 10.30
C LYS A 131 11.08 2.85 10.66
N VAL A 132 11.10 3.16 11.95
CA VAL A 132 11.12 4.52 12.49
C VAL A 132 12.40 4.69 13.29
N GLN A 133 13.25 5.63 12.89
CA GLN A 133 14.47 6.00 13.61
C GLN A 133 14.34 7.40 14.22
N LEU A 134 14.62 7.49 15.52
CA LEU A 134 14.66 8.72 16.31
C LEU A 134 16.02 8.79 17.01
N GLY A 135 16.94 9.59 16.47
CA GLY A 135 18.32 9.65 16.93
C GLY A 135 19.02 8.28 16.78
N LYS A 136 19.41 7.69 17.93
CA LYS A 136 20.03 6.35 17.99
C LYS A 136 19.01 5.22 18.19
N SER A 137 17.76 5.53 18.50
CA SER A 137 16.70 4.53 18.74
C SER A 137 15.99 4.17 17.45
N ILE A 138 15.66 2.88 17.28
CA ILE A 138 14.92 2.34 16.15
C ILE A 138 13.75 1.51 16.68
N LEU A 139 12.56 1.74 16.12
CA LEU A 139 11.42 0.83 16.16
C LEU A 139 11.21 0.32 14.74
N GLU A 140 11.20 -0.99 14.53
CA GLU A 140 10.89 -1.59 13.23
C GLU A 140 10.05 -2.86 13.37
N GLY A 141 9.41 -3.29 12.28
CA GLY A 141 8.51 -4.42 12.35
C GLY A 141 7.53 -4.51 11.20
N SER A 142 6.43 -5.21 11.45
CA SER A 142 5.26 -5.31 10.58
C SER A 142 3.99 -5.14 11.42
N VAL A 143 2.88 -4.76 10.79
CA VAL A 143 1.56 -4.73 11.44
C VAL A 143 0.46 -5.03 10.45
N LYS A 144 -0.59 -5.73 10.91
CA LYS A 144 -1.90 -5.76 10.27
C LYS A 144 -2.91 -5.01 11.13
N GLU A 145 -3.72 -4.19 10.51
CA GLU A 145 -4.83 -3.48 11.16
C GLU A 145 -6.15 -4.00 10.58
N TYR A 146 -7.05 -4.45 11.45
CA TYR A 146 -8.37 -4.95 11.08
C TYR A 146 -9.44 -3.97 11.57
N LEU A 147 -10.27 -3.47 10.65
CA LEU A 147 -11.35 -2.53 10.92
C LEU A 147 -12.66 -3.14 10.43
N ILE A 148 -13.51 -3.59 11.34
CA ILE A 148 -14.72 -4.37 11.02
C ILE A 148 -15.93 -3.74 11.71
N GLY A 149 -17.01 -3.48 10.97
CA GLY A 149 -18.29 -3.13 11.58
C GLY A 149 -19.30 -2.50 10.64
N LYS A 150 -20.44 -2.10 11.21
CA LYS A 150 -21.64 -1.77 10.45
C LYS A 150 -21.60 -0.39 9.80
N THR A 151 -22.13 -0.32 8.59
CA THR A 151 -22.27 0.90 7.80
C THR A 151 -23.69 1.45 7.90
N GLU A 152 -23.81 2.71 8.31
CA GLU A 152 -25.06 3.47 8.35
C GLU A 152 -24.92 4.70 7.44
N LEU A 153 -26.00 5.47 7.26
CA LEU A 153 -26.02 6.62 6.36
C LEU A 153 -25.01 7.71 6.79
N GLY A 154 -23.81 7.69 6.19
CA GLY A 154 -22.70 8.59 6.47
C GLY A 154 -21.77 8.16 7.62
N GLY A 155 -22.05 7.04 8.29
CA GLY A 155 -21.30 6.55 9.45
C GLY A 155 -20.86 5.09 9.31
N TRP A 156 -19.69 4.74 9.85
CA TRP A 156 -19.20 3.36 9.89
C TRP A 156 -18.62 3.10 11.28
N VAL A 157 -19.32 2.28 12.07
CA VAL A 157 -19.00 2.03 13.48
C VAL A 157 -18.18 0.76 13.57
N THR A 158 -16.87 0.92 13.79
CA THR A 158 -15.89 -0.17 13.71
C THR A 158 -15.41 -0.67 15.06
N SER A 159 -15.11 -1.96 15.07
CA SER A 159 -14.21 -2.68 15.96
C SER A 159 -12.82 -2.68 15.30
N TRP A 160 -11.83 -2.07 15.93
CA TRP A 160 -10.43 -2.04 15.48
C TRP A 160 -9.57 -2.99 16.31
N ALA A 161 -8.97 -3.98 15.65
CA ALA A 161 -7.91 -4.83 16.22
C ALA A 161 -6.60 -4.65 15.45
N SER A 162 -5.47 -4.85 16.14
CA SER A 162 -4.12 -4.75 15.57
C SER A 162 -3.36 -6.05 15.84
N ASP A 163 -2.64 -6.54 14.83
CA ASP A 163 -1.72 -7.68 14.91
C ASP A 163 -0.29 -7.20 14.57
N PRO A 164 0.41 -6.62 15.57
CA PRO A 164 1.76 -6.08 15.40
C PRO A 164 2.86 -7.10 15.70
N ASN A 165 3.99 -6.95 15.01
CA ASN A 165 5.26 -7.60 15.34
C ASN A 165 6.35 -6.52 15.40
N TYR A 166 6.63 -6.03 16.60
CA TYR A 166 7.50 -4.87 16.84
C TYR A 166 8.84 -5.27 17.44
N ILE A 167 9.93 -4.73 16.90
CA ILE A 167 11.32 -4.90 17.33
C ILE A 167 11.90 -3.53 17.66
N VAL A 168 12.51 -3.40 18.84
CA VAL A 168 13.09 -2.17 19.37
C VAL A 168 14.60 -2.31 19.56
N CYS A 169 15.33 -1.29 19.13
CA CYS A 169 16.76 -1.11 19.37
C CYS A 169 17.00 0.27 20.00
N THR A 170 17.66 0.29 21.16
CA THR A 170 18.07 1.51 21.90
C THR A 170 19.51 1.34 22.42
N SER A 171 19.95 2.20 23.35
CA SER A 171 21.18 2.00 24.12
C SER A 171 21.14 0.79 25.05
N GLU A 172 19.94 0.41 25.53
CA GLU A 172 19.72 -0.66 26.51
C GLU A 172 19.31 -1.97 25.83
N TYR A 173 18.41 -1.89 24.85
CA TYR A 173 17.79 -3.03 24.20
C TYR A 173 18.35 -3.22 22.79
N LYS A 174 18.71 -4.46 22.42
CA LYS A 174 19.19 -4.81 21.07
C LYS A 174 18.28 -5.86 20.46
N ASN A 175 17.63 -5.54 19.36
CA ASN A 175 16.67 -6.39 18.65
C ASN A 175 15.57 -6.96 19.57
N TYR A 176 15.15 -6.19 20.58
CA TYR A 176 14.17 -6.65 21.57
C TYR A 176 12.77 -6.64 20.96
N ARG A 177 12.15 -7.81 20.82
CA ARG A 177 10.75 -7.91 20.41
C ARG A 177 9.86 -7.46 21.56
N LEU A 178 8.98 -6.49 21.30
CA LEU A 178 8.00 -6.06 22.30
C LEU A 178 6.99 -7.19 22.56
N PRO A 179 6.61 -7.45 23.82
CA PRO A 179 5.51 -8.36 24.13
C PRO A 179 4.19 -7.74 23.65
N ILE A 180 3.37 -8.56 22.98
CA ILE A 180 2.05 -8.18 22.50
C ILE A 180 1.02 -8.93 23.34
N ASP A 181 0.04 -8.21 23.89
CA ASP A 181 -1.07 -8.78 24.63
C ASP A 181 -2.26 -9.01 23.70
N PHE A 182 -2.41 -10.25 23.23
CA PHE A 182 -3.50 -10.66 22.35
C PHE A 182 -4.87 -10.73 23.05
N ASN A 183 -4.95 -10.45 24.36
CA ASN A 183 -6.21 -10.40 25.11
C ASN A 183 -6.83 -8.98 25.14
N GLN A 184 -6.16 -7.97 24.55
CA GLN A 184 -6.70 -6.62 24.51
C GLN A 184 -8.00 -6.58 23.67
N PRO A 185 -9.10 -6.02 24.22
CA PRO A 185 -10.34 -5.91 23.47
C PRO A 185 -10.17 -4.92 22.31
N PRO A 186 -10.82 -5.16 21.15
CA PRO A 186 -10.81 -4.22 20.04
C PRO A 186 -11.25 -2.81 20.44
N THR A 187 -10.57 -1.79 19.91
CA THR A 187 -10.90 -0.38 20.13
C THR A 187 -12.08 0.01 19.24
N LYS A 188 -13.11 0.66 19.80
CA LYS A 188 -14.17 1.25 18.99
C LYS A 188 -13.66 2.50 18.27
N VAL A 189 -13.88 2.60 16.96
CA VAL A 189 -13.64 3.82 16.16
C VAL A 189 -14.88 4.10 15.31
N ILE A 190 -15.36 5.33 15.32
CA ILE A 190 -16.47 5.78 14.48
C ILE A 190 -15.90 6.58 13.31
N PHE A 191 -16.08 6.07 12.11
CA PHE A 191 -15.72 6.76 10.88
C PHE A 191 -16.90 7.55 10.35
N THR A 192 -16.70 8.84 10.10
CA THR A 192 -17.65 9.70 9.40
C THR A 192 -17.22 9.87 7.95
N LYS A 193 -18.15 9.70 7.01
CA LYS A 193 -17.92 9.98 5.59
C LYS A 193 -17.89 11.49 5.36
N ILE A 194 -16.82 11.97 4.74
CA ILE A 194 -16.74 13.37 4.29
C ILE A 194 -17.53 13.48 2.98
N PRO A 195 -18.48 14.42 2.85
CA PRO A 195 -19.14 14.71 1.57
C PRO A 195 -18.10 15.01 0.49
N ASN A 196 -18.37 14.58 -0.74
CA ASN A 196 -17.62 15.11 -1.86
C ASN A 196 -17.98 16.59 -1.99
N SER A 197 -16.99 17.47 -2.07
CA SER A 197 -17.21 18.83 -2.54
C SER A 197 -17.59 18.78 -4.02
N GLU A 198 -18.75 19.34 -4.34
CA GLU A 198 -19.19 19.62 -5.72
C GLU A 198 -18.35 20.73 -6.36
#